data_AF-M0CV51-F1
#
_entry.id   AF-M0CV51-F1
#
_cell.length_a   1.000
_cell.length_b   1.000
_cell.length_c   1.000
_cell.angle_alpha   90.00
_cell.angle_beta   90.00
_cell.angle_gamma   90.00
#
_symmetry.space_group_name_H-M   'P 1'
#
loop_
_entity.id
_entity.type
_entity.pdbx_description
1 polymer ?
#
loop_
_entity_poly.entity_id
_entity_poly.type
_entity_poly.pdbx_seq_one_letter_code
_entity_poly.pdbx_strand_id
1 'polypeptide(L)'
;MSNTTRRTLLRMVGVATTVGLAGCTGGGGGERTVAGSDYPLIDEWLTETNVGGAADNYDGELLDWTDRETVTVHVGTEGNRGDFAYDPPAIVVSAGTEVTFSWTGEGDAHNVDAEPDEQLGKSDYEFSSGEPKAGSSVTYRKTMDEAGVALYHCEPHLSLGMKGGIAVS
;
A
#
# COMPACT_ATOMS: atom_id res chain seq x y z
N MET A 1 20.81 -48.76 -17.76
CA MET A 1 21.60 -47.52 -17.95
C MET A 1 21.45 -47.09 -19.41
N SER A 2 20.61 -46.10 -19.69
CA SER A 2 20.59 -45.43 -20.99
C SER A 2 20.39 -43.93 -20.75
N ASN A 3 21.50 -43.20 -20.84
CA ASN A 3 21.54 -41.75 -20.89
C ASN A 3 20.89 -41.27 -22.20
N THR A 4 19.94 -40.35 -22.12
CA THR A 4 19.63 -39.47 -23.25
C THR A 4 19.62 -38.03 -22.76
N THR A 5 20.79 -37.42 -22.76
CA THR A 5 20.94 -35.96 -22.86
C THR A 5 20.72 -35.57 -24.33
N ARG A 6 20.03 -34.45 -24.61
CA ARG A 6 20.46 -33.41 -25.58
C ARG A 6 19.36 -32.35 -25.82
N ARG A 7 19.54 -31.21 -25.16
CA ARG A 7 19.58 -29.84 -25.71
C ARG A 7 18.58 -29.54 -26.85
N THR A 8 17.46 -28.92 -26.49
CA THR A 8 16.61 -28.20 -27.46
C THR A 8 17.04 -26.73 -27.49
N LEU A 9 17.93 -26.40 -28.41
CA LEU A 9 18.21 -25.03 -28.86
C LEU A 9 17.19 -24.70 -29.97
N LEU A 10 16.25 -23.81 -29.69
CA LEU A 10 15.44 -23.17 -30.73
C LEU A 10 15.92 -21.72 -30.88
N ARG A 11 16.83 -21.53 -31.84
CA ARG A 11 16.98 -20.26 -32.55
C ARG A 11 15.70 -20.03 -33.36
N MET A 12 15.00 -18.94 -33.13
CA MET A 12 14.00 -18.43 -34.07
C MET A 12 14.39 -17.02 -34.51
N VAL A 13 14.30 -16.86 -35.82
CA VAL A 13 14.79 -15.79 -36.67
C VAL A 13 13.93 -14.54 -36.48
N GLY A 14 14.58 -13.37 -36.43
CA GLY A 14 13.91 -12.08 -36.48
C GLY A 14 13.42 -11.74 -37.88
N VAL A 15 12.23 -11.13 -37.95
CA VAL A 15 11.78 -10.29 -39.07
C VAL A 15 11.10 -9.06 -38.46
N ALA A 16 11.65 -7.89 -38.76
CA ALA A 16 11.02 -6.59 -38.52
C ALA A 16 10.22 -6.19 -39.78
N THR A 17 8.97 -5.73 -39.64
CA THR A 17 8.58 -4.31 -39.76
C THR A 17 7.05 -4.12 -39.90
N THR A 18 6.60 -2.98 -39.34
CA THR A 18 5.39 -2.16 -39.57
C THR A 18 4.02 -2.54 -38.98
N VAL A 19 3.70 -1.84 -37.89
CA VAL A 19 2.43 -1.18 -37.47
C VAL A 19 1.11 -1.88 -37.83
N GLY A 20 0.56 -2.55 -36.84
CA GLY A 20 -0.87 -2.68 -36.60
C GLY A 20 -1.11 -2.53 -35.09
N LEU A 21 -2.03 -1.65 -34.68
CA LEU A 21 -2.47 -1.50 -33.30
C LEU A 21 -3.17 -2.80 -32.87
N ALA A 22 -2.39 -3.73 -32.32
CA ALA A 22 -2.88 -4.89 -31.60
C ALA A 22 -2.07 -4.94 -30.30
N GLY A 23 -2.67 -4.45 -29.22
CA GLY A 23 -2.13 -4.56 -27.87
C GLY A 23 -1.99 -6.03 -27.52
N CYS A 24 -0.78 -6.55 -27.67
CA CYS A 24 -0.45 -7.93 -27.38
C CYS A 24 0.63 -8.00 -26.29
N THR A 25 0.21 -8.59 -25.17
CA THR A 25 0.96 -9.55 -24.34
C THR A 25 2.10 -9.01 -23.47
N GLY A 26 1.75 -8.78 -22.21
CA GLY A 26 2.65 -8.94 -21.07
C GLY A 26 1.87 -9.56 -19.93
N GLY A 27 1.78 -10.89 -19.87
CA GLY A 27 1.28 -11.60 -18.70
C GLY A 27 2.25 -11.41 -17.54
N GLY A 28 2.07 -10.33 -16.79
CA GLY A 28 2.67 -10.12 -15.48
C GLY A 28 1.52 -9.96 -14.52
N GLY A 29 1.38 -10.88 -13.56
CA GLY A 29 0.50 -10.69 -12.40
C GLY A 29 1.06 -9.63 -11.47
N GLY A 30 1.30 -8.42 -12.00
CA GLY A 30 1.59 -7.24 -11.20
C GLY A 30 0.28 -6.73 -10.61
N GLU A 31 0.34 -6.22 -9.39
CA GLU A 31 -0.79 -5.53 -8.80
C GLU A 31 -1.14 -4.30 -9.63
N ARG A 32 -2.45 -4.03 -9.77
CA ARG A 32 -2.92 -2.83 -10.43
C ARG A 32 -2.57 -1.64 -9.54
N THR A 33 -2.12 -0.54 -10.13
CA THR A 33 -1.90 0.73 -9.44
C THR A 33 -2.68 1.85 -10.11
N VAL A 34 -2.96 2.90 -9.33
CA VAL A 34 -3.52 4.17 -9.79
C VAL A 34 -2.64 5.31 -9.31
N ALA A 35 -2.63 6.42 -10.04
CA ALA A 35 -1.75 7.54 -9.73
C ALA A 35 -2.23 8.26 -8.46
N GLY A 36 -1.29 8.63 -7.59
CA GLY A 36 -1.52 9.48 -6.41
C GLY A 36 -2.17 10.81 -6.76
N SER A 37 -1.86 11.36 -7.94
CA SER A 37 -2.48 12.57 -8.44
C SER A 37 -4.00 12.48 -8.64
N ASP A 38 -4.55 11.27 -8.76
CA ASP A 38 -6.00 11.06 -8.82
C ASP A 38 -6.65 11.14 -7.41
N TYR A 39 -5.84 11.02 -6.36
CA TYR A 39 -6.22 11.12 -4.93
C TYR A 39 -5.37 12.17 -4.20
N PRO A 40 -5.51 13.46 -4.55
CA PRO A 40 -4.58 14.52 -4.13
C PRO A 40 -4.47 14.69 -2.62
N LEU A 41 -5.50 14.34 -1.85
CA LEU A 41 -5.44 14.41 -0.39
C LEU A 41 -4.50 13.35 0.21
N ILE A 42 -4.50 12.13 -0.34
CA ILE A 42 -3.60 11.05 0.08
C ILE A 42 -2.17 11.38 -0.36
N ASP A 43 -2.01 11.83 -1.61
CA ASP A 43 -0.71 12.25 -2.14
C ASP A 43 -0.10 13.39 -1.31
N GLU A 44 -0.90 14.41 -0.96
CA GLU A 44 -0.48 15.49 -0.05
C GLU A 44 -0.06 14.92 1.30
N TRP A 45 -0.89 14.09 1.94
CA TRP A 45 -0.60 13.54 3.27
C TRP A 45 0.71 12.76 3.35
N LEU A 46 0.96 11.92 2.34
CA LEU A 46 2.13 11.04 2.31
C LEU A 46 3.42 11.77 1.92
N THR A 47 3.33 12.91 1.22
CA THR A 47 4.51 13.65 0.72
C THR A 47 4.82 14.92 1.50
N GLU A 48 3.84 15.48 2.21
CA GLU A 48 4.03 16.69 3.01
C GLU A 48 4.87 16.43 4.27
N THR A 49 5.44 17.51 4.82
CA THR A 49 6.40 17.46 5.94
C THR A 49 6.11 18.48 7.04
N ASN A 50 4.96 19.14 7.00
CA ASN A 50 4.51 20.04 8.06
C ASN A 50 3.90 19.25 9.23
N VAL A 51 3.28 18.10 8.95
CA VAL A 51 2.70 17.19 9.94
C VAL A 51 3.43 15.84 9.90
N GLY A 52 4.52 15.75 10.65
CA GLY A 52 5.39 14.57 10.63
C GLY A 52 6.32 14.50 9.42
N GLY A 53 6.95 13.34 9.20
CA GLY A 53 7.82 13.09 8.04
C GLY A 53 7.02 12.74 6.78
N ALA A 54 7.65 12.81 5.62
CA ALA A 54 7.11 12.18 4.41
C ALA A 54 7.28 10.66 4.51
N ALA A 55 6.36 9.90 3.91
CA ALA A 55 6.46 8.45 3.84
C ALA A 55 7.45 8.06 2.73
N ASP A 56 8.67 7.67 3.12
CA ASP A 56 9.76 7.36 2.17
C ASP A 56 9.45 6.15 1.26
N ASN A 57 8.52 5.28 1.66
CA ASN A 57 8.09 4.11 0.89
C ASN A 57 6.93 4.40 -0.08
N TYR A 58 6.39 5.62 -0.11
CA TYR A 58 5.39 6.04 -1.07
C TYR A 58 6.05 6.61 -2.34
N ASP A 59 5.68 6.07 -3.50
CA ASP A 59 6.26 6.42 -4.81
C ASP A 59 5.31 7.24 -5.70
N GLY A 60 4.19 7.72 -5.13
CA GLY A 60 3.17 8.43 -5.88
C GLY A 60 2.13 7.52 -6.51
N GLU A 61 2.06 6.24 -6.15
CA GLU A 61 1.04 5.30 -6.62
C GLU A 61 0.27 4.65 -5.46
N LEU A 62 -1.01 4.34 -5.69
CA LEU A 62 -1.84 3.56 -4.77
C LEU A 62 -2.06 2.17 -5.38
N LEU A 63 -2.00 1.11 -4.57
CA LEU A 63 -2.43 -0.20 -5.02
C LEU A 63 -3.95 -0.24 -5.19
N ASP A 64 -4.41 -0.61 -6.38
CA ASP A 64 -5.84 -0.75 -6.68
C ASP A 64 -6.33 -2.13 -6.25
N TRP A 65 -7.02 -2.11 -5.11
CA TRP A 65 -7.65 -3.24 -4.47
C TRP A 65 -9.17 -3.18 -4.46
N THR A 66 -9.75 -2.40 -5.36
CA THR A 66 -11.19 -2.41 -5.67
C THR A 66 -11.67 -3.82 -5.98
N ASP A 67 -12.92 -4.13 -5.61
CA ASP A 67 -13.60 -5.43 -5.75
C ASP A 67 -13.07 -6.56 -4.85
N ARG A 68 -12.21 -6.26 -3.87
CA ARG A 68 -11.78 -7.23 -2.84
C ARG A 68 -12.61 -7.10 -1.57
N GLU A 69 -13.09 -8.22 -1.04
CA GLU A 69 -13.84 -8.24 0.23
C GLU A 69 -12.93 -7.97 1.43
N THR A 70 -11.70 -8.50 1.40
CA THR A 70 -10.71 -8.33 2.47
C THR A 70 -9.34 -8.02 1.89
N VAL A 71 -8.60 -7.17 2.59
CA VAL A 71 -7.24 -6.77 2.22
C VAL A 71 -6.36 -6.65 3.47
N THR A 72 -5.04 -6.68 3.30
CA THR A 72 -4.09 -6.61 4.41
C THR A 72 -3.11 -5.47 4.21
N VAL A 73 -2.95 -4.63 5.24
CA VAL A 73 -1.85 -3.67 5.35
C VAL A 73 -0.92 -4.16 6.45
N HIS A 74 0.35 -4.32 6.14
CA HIS A 74 1.38 -4.67 7.11
C HIS A 74 1.80 -3.44 7.92
N VAL A 75 2.01 -3.64 9.22
CA VAL A 75 2.39 -2.58 10.17
C VAL A 75 3.79 -2.89 10.71
N GLY A 76 4.72 -1.93 10.52
CA GLY A 76 6.11 -2.10 10.92
C GLY A 76 6.96 -2.74 9.83
N THR A 77 6.87 -2.25 8.60
CA THR A 77 7.71 -2.71 7.48
C THR A 77 8.88 -1.76 7.23
N GLU A 78 9.86 -2.22 6.46
CA GLU A 78 11.01 -1.41 6.04
C GLU A 78 10.56 -0.08 5.40
N GLY A 79 11.09 1.02 5.92
CA GLY A 79 10.80 2.38 5.47
C GLY A 79 11.13 3.40 6.56
N ASN A 80 11.30 4.68 6.17
CA ASN A 80 11.53 5.78 7.11
C ASN A 80 12.74 5.57 8.05
N ARG A 81 13.83 5.00 7.51
CA ARG A 81 15.11 4.68 8.19
C ARG A 81 15.01 3.58 9.26
N GLY A 82 14.02 2.70 9.18
CA GLY A 82 13.88 1.52 10.03
C GLY A 82 12.72 0.65 9.54
N ASP A 83 11.99 0.05 10.47
CA ASP A 83 10.75 -0.67 10.20
C ASP A 83 9.54 0.19 10.59
N PHE A 84 9.53 1.45 10.10
CA PHE A 84 8.58 2.47 10.50
C PHE A 84 7.65 2.85 9.35
N ALA A 85 7.15 1.85 8.61
CA ALA A 85 6.23 2.05 7.51
C ALA A 85 5.01 1.12 7.58
N TYR A 86 3.98 1.52 6.83
CA TYR A 86 2.88 0.66 6.44
C TYR A 86 3.13 0.13 5.02
N ASP A 87 2.78 -1.12 4.76
CA ASP A 87 2.92 -1.72 3.43
C ASP A 87 1.64 -2.47 3.00
N PRO A 88 1.02 -2.08 1.88
CA PRO A 88 1.31 -0.88 1.09
C PRO A 88 1.07 0.42 1.89
N PRO A 89 1.75 1.52 1.55
CA PRO A 89 1.50 2.82 2.18
C PRO A 89 0.15 3.42 1.78
N ALA A 90 -0.37 3.05 0.60
CA ALA A 90 -1.59 3.62 0.08
C ALA A 90 -2.37 2.65 -0.82
N ILE A 91 -3.69 2.55 -0.61
CA ILE A 91 -4.58 1.64 -1.36
C ILE A 91 -5.89 2.30 -1.78
N VAL A 92 -6.49 1.76 -2.84
CA VAL A 92 -7.88 2.02 -3.22
C VAL A 92 -8.70 0.76 -2.98
N VAL A 93 -9.84 0.87 -2.31
CA VAL A 93 -10.74 -0.25 -2.02
C VAL A 93 -12.19 0.11 -2.34
N SER A 94 -13.05 -0.91 -2.39
CA SER A 94 -14.49 -0.70 -2.50
C SER A 94 -15.12 -0.40 -1.14
N ALA A 95 -16.21 0.36 -1.14
CA ALA A 95 -17.05 0.45 0.07
C ALA A 95 -17.49 -0.96 0.54
N GLY A 96 -17.33 -1.23 1.83
CA GLY A 96 -17.58 -2.52 2.47
C GLY A 96 -16.36 -3.45 2.60
N THR A 97 -15.19 -3.09 2.04
CA THR A 97 -13.96 -3.87 2.21
C THR A 97 -13.48 -3.86 3.67
N GLU A 98 -13.13 -5.03 4.23
CA GLU A 98 -12.45 -5.16 5.53
C GLU A 98 -10.93 -5.05 5.34
N VAL A 99 -10.33 -4.01 5.90
CA VAL A 99 -8.88 -3.82 5.95
C VAL A 99 -8.34 -4.43 7.25
N THR A 100 -7.49 -5.44 7.11
CA THR A 100 -6.75 -6.02 8.23
C THR A 100 -5.37 -5.40 8.31
N PHE A 101 -5.09 -4.70 9.41
CA PHE A 101 -3.75 -4.28 9.79
C PHE A 101 -3.05 -5.42 10.54
N SER A 102 -1.91 -5.88 10.03
CA SER A 102 -1.16 -7.02 10.56
C SER A 102 0.27 -6.61 10.91
N TRP A 103 0.63 -6.71 12.19
CA TRP A 103 1.97 -6.33 12.65
C TRP A 103 2.99 -7.36 12.19
N THR A 104 4.13 -6.89 11.70
CA THR A 104 5.27 -7.73 11.32
C THR A 104 6.02 -8.25 12.54
N GLY A 105 5.98 -7.48 13.64
CA GLY A 105 6.81 -7.67 14.83
C GLY A 105 8.13 -6.90 14.82
N GLU A 106 8.42 -6.16 13.75
CA GLU A 106 9.62 -5.34 13.59
C GLU A 106 9.36 -3.87 13.98
N GLY A 107 10.42 -3.10 14.25
CA GLY A 107 10.31 -1.64 14.45
C GLY A 107 9.68 -1.18 15.78
N ASP A 108 9.86 -1.94 16.85
CA ASP A 108 9.27 -1.69 18.18
C ASP A 108 7.71 -1.71 18.16
N ALA A 109 7.07 -0.81 18.89
CA ALA A 109 5.62 -0.77 19.05
C ALA A 109 4.98 0.21 18.06
N HIS A 110 3.92 -0.23 17.39
CA HIS A 110 3.17 0.55 16.41
C HIS A 110 1.68 0.56 16.69
N ASN A 111 0.99 1.57 16.18
CA ASN A 111 -0.46 1.66 16.10
C ASN A 111 -0.92 2.10 14.70
N VAL A 112 -2.24 2.22 14.55
CA VAL A 112 -2.93 2.71 13.37
C VAL A 112 -4.03 3.63 13.86
N ASP A 113 -3.82 4.94 13.69
CA ASP A 113 -4.75 5.97 14.14
C ASP A 113 -5.10 6.91 12.98
N ALA A 114 -6.41 7.02 12.74
CA ALA A 114 -7.03 8.00 11.89
C ALA A 114 -7.66 9.06 12.79
N GLU A 115 -6.98 10.18 12.95
CA GLU A 115 -7.39 11.31 13.78
C GLU A 115 -7.30 12.60 12.94
N PRO A 116 -8.40 13.05 12.33
CA PRO A 116 -8.36 14.16 11.36
C PRO A 116 -7.69 15.44 11.91
N ASP A 117 -7.88 15.74 13.20
CA ASP A 117 -7.33 16.91 13.88
C ASP A 117 -5.80 16.89 14.03
N GLU A 118 -5.19 15.70 14.05
CA GLU A 118 -3.73 15.52 14.11
C GLU A 118 -3.10 15.35 12.72
N GLN A 119 -3.93 15.44 11.66
CA GLN A 119 -3.55 15.23 10.26
C GLN A 119 -3.76 16.52 9.46
N LEU A 120 -4.43 16.43 8.30
CA LEU A 120 -4.76 17.56 7.43
C LEU A 120 -6.15 18.16 7.72
N GLY A 121 -6.90 17.63 8.69
CA GLY A 121 -8.26 18.08 9.01
C GLY A 121 -9.31 17.75 7.94
N LYS A 122 -9.01 16.83 7.01
CA LYS A 122 -9.82 16.52 5.82
C LYS A 122 -10.12 15.03 5.61
N SER A 123 -9.67 14.16 6.52
CA SER A 123 -9.99 12.72 6.46
C SER A 123 -11.49 12.51 6.76
N ASP A 124 -12.15 11.65 6.00
CA ASP A 124 -13.56 11.27 6.19
C ASP A 124 -13.72 10.17 7.27
N TYR A 125 -12.61 9.58 7.70
CA TYR A 125 -12.57 8.48 8.65
C TYR A 125 -11.87 8.85 9.95
N GLU A 126 -12.42 8.34 11.04
CA GLU A 126 -11.83 8.31 12.37
C GLU A 126 -11.84 6.87 12.91
N PHE A 127 -10.69 6.39 13.37
CA PHE A 127 -10.54 5.07 13.98
C PHE A 127 -9.20 4.94 14.70
N SER A 128 -9.13 4.05 15.69
CA SER A 128 -7.93 3.79 16.46
C SER A 128 -7.73 2.31 16.73
N SER A 129 -6.48 1.85 16.64
CA SER A 129 -6.06 0.51 17.09
C SER A 129 -5.77 0.45 18.61
N GLY A 130 -5.85 1.61 19.28
CA GLY A 130 -5.44 1.87 20.65
C GLY A 130 -3.93 2.07 20.80
N GLU A 131 -3.46 2.04 22.05
CA GLU A 131 -2.04 2.19 22.41
C GLU A 131 -1.08 1.37 21.51
N PRO A 132 0.12 1.90 21.19
CA PRO A 132 1.12 1.19 20.40
C PRO A 132 1.46 -0.20 20.96
N LYS A 133 1.49 -1.20 20.07
CA LYS A 133 1.78 -2.61 20.42
C LYS A 133 2.91 -3.15 19.57
N ALA A 134 3.72 -4.02 20.17
CA ALA A 134 4.77 -4.78 19.50
C ALA A 134 4.37 -6.26 19.36
N GLY A 135 5.01 -6.94 18.40
CA GLY A 135 4.87 -8.38 18.18
C GLY A 135 4.00 -8.74 16.97
N SER A 136 4.35 -9.85 16.32
CA SER A 136 3.77 -10.29 15.05
C SER A 136 2.39 -10.95 15.13
N SER A 137 1.87 -11.15 16.35
CA SER A 137 0.51 -11.69 16.57
C SER A 137 -0.56 -10.61 16.69
N VAL A 138 -0.18 -9.34 16.68
CA VAL A 138 -1.10 -8.21 16.79
C VAL A 138 -1.81 -8.01 15.46
N THR A 139 -3.14 -7.85 15.54
CA THR A 139 -3.99 -7.53 14.40
C THR A 139 -5.06 -6.52 14.80
N TYR A 140 -5.43 -5.66 13.86
CA TYR A 140 -6.54 -4.70 13.97
C TYR A 140 -7.33 -4.74 12.66
N ARG A 141 -8.65 -4.59 12.73
CA ARG A 141 -9.53 -4.66 11.55
C ARG A 141 -10.44 -3.46 11.50
N LYS A 142 -10.59 -2.90 10.31
CA LYS A 142 -11.49 -1.78 10.03
C LYS A 142 -12.23 -2.03 8.72
N THR A 143 -13.56 -2.02 8.77
CA THR A 143 -14.40 -2.01 7.55
C THR A 143 -14.52 -0.58 7.04
N MET A 144 -14.36 -0.42 5.73
CA MET A 144 -14.44 0.86 5.04
C MET A 144 -15.83 1.03 4.44
N ASP A 145 -16.81 1.43 5.26
CA ASP A 145 -18.23 1.32 4.90
C ASP A 145 -18.74 2.39 3.90
N GLU A 146 -18.12 3.56 3.84
CA GLU A 146 -18.60 4.72 3.07
C GLU A 146 -17.54 5.20 2.07
N ALA A 147 -17.95 5.69 0.91
CA ALA A 147 -16.99 6.28 -0.02
C ALA A 147 -16.35 7.53 0.61
N GLY A 148 -15.03 7.69 0.44
CA GLY A 148 -14.27 8.74 1.09
C GLY A 148 -12.78 8.43 1.17
N VAL A 149 -12.04 9.25 1.92
CA VAL A 149 -10.61 9.10 2.16
C VAL A 149 -10.34 8.91 3.64
N ALA A 150 -9.59 7.87 3.98
CA ALA A 150 -9.01 7.70 5.31
C ALA A 150 -7.52 8.03 5.25
N LEU A 151 -7.10 9.01 6.05
CA LEU A 151 -5.68 9.22 6.37
C LEU A 151 -5.41 8.58 7.73
N TYR A 152 -4.26 7.93 7.90
CA TYR A 152 -3.86 7.37 9.18
C TYR A 152 -2.35 7.46 9.39
N HIS A 153 -1.93 7.29 10.65
CA HIS A 153 -0.53 7.29 11.04
C HIS A 153 -0.28 6.40 12.26
N CYS A 154 1.00 6.19 12.55
CA CYS A 154 1.49 5.58 13.78
C CYS A 154 1.96 6.70 14.69
N GLU A 155 1.30 6.95 15.82
CA GLU A 155 1.60 8.05 16.75
C GLU A 155 3.11 8.15 17.11
N PRO A 156 3.80 7.09 17.60
CA PRO A 156 5.20 7.19 17.99
C PRO A 156 6.14 7.47 16.81
N HIS A 157 5.71 7.17 15.58
CA HIS A 157 6.54 7.21 14.37
C HIS A 157 6.04 8.21 13.31
N LEU A 158 5.05 9.04 13.63
CA LEU A 158 4.53 10.08 12.72
C LEU A 158 5.64 11.06 12.32
N SER A 159 6.47 11.47 13.29
CA SER A 159 7.62 12.34 13.03
C SER A 159 8.65 11.75 12.05
N LEU A 160 8.70 10.43 11.90
CA LEU A 160 9.56 9.72 10.96
C LEU A 160 8.91 9.53 9.58
N GLY A 161 7.59 9.72 9.48
CA GLY A 161 6.83 9.55 8.23
C GLY A 161 6.02 8.26 8.16
N MET A 162 5.75 7.60 9.29
CA MET A 162 4.88 6.43 9.31
C MET A 162 3.40 6.83 9.13
N LYS A 163 3.04 7.04 7.88
CA LYS A 163 1.73 7.50 7.41
C LYS A 163 1.17 6.53 6.38
N GLY A 164 -0.15 6.45 6.30
CA GLY A 164 -0.83 5.70 5.25
C GLY A 164 -2.14 6.35 4.82
N GLY A 165 -2.68 5.87 3.70
CA GLY A 165 -3.93 6.37 3.13
C GLY A 165 -4.78 5.29 2.47
N ILE A 166 -6.08 5.36 2.64
CA ILE A 166 -7.05 4.49 1.96
C ILE A 166 -8.08 5.36 1.25
N ALA A 167 -8.21 5.20 -0.06
CA ALA A 167 -9.35 5.72 -0.79
C ALA A 167 -10.44 4.64 -0.89
N VAL A 168 -11.70 5.05 -0.72
CA VAL A 168 -12.87 4.17 -0.73
C VAL A 168 -13.81 4.66 -1.82
N SER A 169 -14.14 3.79 -2.78
CA SER A 169 -14.98 4.11 -3.94
C SER A 169 -16.09 3.09 -4.20
#